data_AF-A0A075AWS3-F1
#
_entry.id   AF-A0A075AWS3-F1
#
_cell.length_a   1.000
_cell.length_b   1.000
_cell.length_c   1.000
_cell.angle_alpha   90.00
_cell.angle_beta   90.00
_cell.angle_gamma   90.00
#
_symmetry.space_group_name_H-M   'P 1'
#
loop_
_entity.id
_entity.type
_entity.pdbx_description
1 polymer ?
#
loop_
_entity_poly.entity_id
_entity_poly.type
_entity_poly.pdbx_seq_one_letter_code
_entity_poly.pdbx_strand_id
1 'polypeptide(L)'
;MTDYDNYETLVPELSIEEVAQWFMQKLGRPADANDVYKLVAKDFYQLGAYSRCITCLNYYITLSGSQMMGRHLLGYCHLNLEGFHDDWQLVVELTIEQLEHKAMTS
;
A
#
# COMPACT_ATOMS: atom_id res chain seq x y z
N MET A 1 4.67 20.91 12.02
CA MET A 1 5.74 19.96 11.73
C MET A 1 5.05 18.83 10.98
N THR A 2 5.15 18.84 9.65
CA THR A 2 4.55 17.79 8.84
C THR A 2 5.24 16.46 9.19
N ASP A 3 4.48 15.40 9.42
CA ASP A 3 4.95 14.03 9.79
C ASP A 3 5.95 13.39 8.78
N TYR A 4 6.39 14.15 7.78
CA TYR A 4 7.28 13.75 6.70
C TYR A 4 8.67 13.30 7.18
N ASP A 5 9.20 13.91 8.24
CA ASP A 5 10.51 13.54 8.80
C ASP A 5 10.52 12.11 9.39
N ASN A 6 9.35 11.51 9.64
CA ASN A 6 9.26 10.18 10.24
C ASN A 6 9.49 9.02 9.26
N TYR A 7 9.43 9.27 7.95
CA TYR A 7 9.39 8.23 6.91
C TYR A 7 10.73 8.03 6.17
N GLU A 8 11.75 8.84 6.43
CA GLU A 8 13.05 8.73 5.72
C GLU A 8 13.80 7.41 6.01
N THR A 9 13.52 6.79 7.14
CA THR A 9 14.20 5.55 7.57
C THR A 9 13.65 4.28 6.92
N LEU A 10 12.47 4.33 6.29
CA LEU A 10 11.91 3.18 5.59
C LEU A 10 12.46 3.13 4.16
N VAL A 11 13.47 2.29 3.95
CA VAL A 11 14.12 2.09 2.65
C VAL A 11 13.40 1.01 1.83
N PRO A 12 13.49 1.03 0.49
CA PRO A 12 12.98 -0.05 -0.35
C PRO A 12 13.65 -1.40 -0.05
N GLU A 13 13.00 -2.49 -0.46
CA GLU A 13 13.57 -3.86 -0.48
C GLU A 13 13.88 -4.48 0.90
N LEU A 14 13.37 -3.87 1.98
CA LEU A 14 13.39 -4.48 3.32
C LEU A 14 12.59 -5.80 3.35
N SER A 15 13.03 -6.74 4.18
CA SER A 15 12.27 -7.97 4.43
C SER A 15 10.96 -7.68 5.17
N ILE A 16 10.02 -8.62 5.10
CA ILE A 16 8.74 -8.53 5.81
C ILE A 16 8.97 -8.33 7.32
N GLU A 17 9.96 -9.01 7.90
CA GLU A 17 10.33 -8.89 9.31
C GLU A 17 10.89 -7.52 9.65
N GLU A 18 11.75 -6.95 8.80
CA GLU A 18 12.33 -5.63 9.00
C GLU A 18 11.27 -4.53 8.94
N VAL A 19 10.33 -4.63 7.99
CA VAL A 19 9.18 -3.73 7.91
C VAL A 19 8.29 -3.86 9.15
N ALA A 20 8.02 -5.10 9.60
CA ALA A 20 7.24 -5.33 10.81
C ALA A 20 7.91 -4.72 12.06
N GLN A 21 9.23 -4.85 12.19
CA GLN A 21 9.99 -4.24 13.28
C GLN A 21 9.94 -2.70 13.22
N TRP A 22 10.06 -2.12 12.03
CA TRP A 22 9.94 -0.68 11.85
C TRP A 22 8.58 -0.16 12.32
N PHE A 23 7.50 -0.83 11.92
CA PHE A 23 6.14 -0.49 12.37
C PHE A 23 5.99 -0.65 13.88
N MET A 24 6.55 -1.72 14.46
CA MET A 24 6.50 -1.97 15.90
C MET A 24 7.21 -0.87 16.70
N GLN A 25 8.37 -0.40 16.23
CA GLN A 25 9.11 0.71 16.86
C GLN A 25 8.35 2.03 16.77
N LYS A 26 7.71 2.33 15.63
CA LYS A 26 6.96 3.56 15.42
C LYS A 26 5.65 3.61 16.20
N LEU A 27 4.92 2.50 16.24
CA LEU A 27 3.58 2.44 16.86
C LEU A 27 3.62 2.02 18.33
N GLY A 28 4.73 1.44 18.80
CA GLY A 28 4.82 0.83 20.13
C GLY A 28 3.98 -0.45 20.29
N ARG A 29 3.43 -0.98 19.19
CA ARG A 29 2.62 -2.19 19.12
C ARG A 29 2.74 -2.83 17.72
N PRO A 30 2.36 -4.11 17.54
CA PRO A 30 2.22 -4.69 16.21
C PRO A 30 1.23 -3.87 15.36
N ALA A 31 1.62 -3.61 14.11
CA ALA A 31 0.74 -2.96 13.14
C ALA A 31 -0.34 -3.93 12.66
N ASP A 32 -1.55 -3.41 12.50
CA ASP A 32 -2.60 -4.09 11.75
C ASP A 32 -2.62 -3.62 10.28
N ALA A 33 -3.48 -4.25 9.48
CA ALA A 33 -3.60 -3.90 8.07
C ALA A 33 -3.98 -2.41 7.86
N ASN A 34 -4.87 -1.85 8.68
CA ASN A 34 -5.27 -0.46 8.55
C ASN A 34 -4.13 0.51 8.85
N ASP A 35 -3.29 0.20 9.85
CA ASP A 35 -2.11 1.00 10.17
C ASP A 35 -1.18 1.10 8.96
N VAL A 36 -0.84 -0.05 8.36
CA VAL A 36 0.08 -0.10 7.21
C VAL A 36 -0.51 0.63 6.00
N TYR A 37 -1.79 0.41 5.71
CA TYR A 37 -2.45 1.00 4.54
C TYR A 37 -2.69 2.51 4.68
N LYS A 38 -3.29 2.95 5.80
CA LYS A 38 -3.75 4.33 5.98
C LYS A 38 -2.65 5.29 6.44
N LEU A 39 -1.70 4.84 7.27
CA LEU A 39 -0.70 5.74 7.87
C LEU A 39 0.59 5.88 7.04
N VAL A 40 0.86 4.94 6.13
CA VAL A 40 2.18 4.84 5.49
C VAL A 40 2.08 4.58 4.00
N ALA A 41 1.39 3.51 3.57
CA ALA A 41 1.36 3.14 2.16
C ALA A 41 0.68 4.21 1.29
N LYS A 42 -0.48 4.73 1.71
CA LYS A 42 -1.20 5.76 0.94
C LYS A 42 -0.39 7.05 0.80
N ASP A 43 0.30 7.46 1.85
CA ASP A 43 1.11 8.69 1.84
C ASP A 43 2.33 8.53 0.91
N PHE A 44 3.01 7.39 0.94
CA PHE A 44 4.09 7.12 -0.01
C PHE A 44 3.60 7.08 -1.46
N TYR A 45 2.42 6.53 -1.70
CA TYR A 45 1.83 6.54 -3.05
C TYR A 45 1.54 7.96 -3.53
N GLN A 46 0.93 8.80 -2.69
CA GLN A 46 0.65 10.21 -3.02
C GLN A 46 1.92 11.03 -3.27
N LEU A 47 3.04 10.62 -2.67
CA LEU A 47 4.34 11.24 -2.86
C LEU A 47 5.12 10.71 -4.07
N GLY A 48 4.57 9.75 -4.82
CA GLY A 48 5.29 9.09 -5.91
C GLY A 48 6.44 8.20 -5.43
N ALA A 49 6.53 7.91 -4.13
CA ALA A 49 7.54 7.05 -3.53
C ALA A 49 7.16 5.56 -3.68
N TYR A 50 6.90 5.12 -4.91
CA TYR A 50 6.30 3.81 -5.21
C TYR A 50 7.09 2.62 -4.67
N SER A 51 8.43 2.64 -4.72
CA SER A 51 9.26 1.54 -4.18
C SER A 51 9.12 1.38 -2.66
N ARG A 52 8.95 2.49 -1.93
CA ARG A 52 8.69 2.46 -0.48
C ARG A 52 7.26 2.02 -0.20
N CYS A 53 6.31 2.47 -1.02
CA CYS A 53 4.93 2.01 -0.94
C CYS A 53 4.81 0.49 -1.13
N ILE A 54 5.46 -0.08 -2.15
CA ILE A 54 5.53 -1.53 -2.40
C ILE A 54 6.09 -2.28 -1.19
N THR A 55 7.17 -1.76 -0.59
CA THR A 55 7.80 -2.36 0.59
C THR A 55 6.79 -2.47 1.75
N CYS A 56 6.01 -1.41 2.02
CA CYS A 56 4.93 -1.45 3.01
C CYS A 56 3.81 -2.40 2.61
N LEU A 57 3.41 -2.41 1.33
CA LEU A 57 2.28 -3.20 0.85
C LEU A 57 2.59 -4.70 0.76
N ASN A 58 3.85 -5.09 0.56
CA ASN A 58 4.29 -6.48 0.66
C ASN A 58 4.15 -7.03 2.09
N TYR A 59 4.39 -6.20 3.10
CA TYR A 59 4.04 -6.55 4.48
C TYR A 59 2.52 -6.54 4.71
N TYR A 60 1.79 -5.55 4.17
CA TYR A 60 0.33 -5.46 4.32
C TYR A 60 -0.42 -6.73 3.90
N ILE A 61 -0.02 -7.36 2.78
CA ILE A 61 -0.70 -8.56 2.27
C ILE A 61 -0.49 -9.80 3.15
N THR A 62 0.48 -9.79 4.07
CA THR A 62 0.69 -10.87 5.04
C THR A 62 -0.17 -10.71 6.29
N LEU A 63 -0.79 -9.54 6.50
CA LEU A 63 -1.58 -9.25 7.69
C LEU A 63 -3.03 -9.74 7.55
N SER A 64 -3.56 -10.29 8.64
CA SER A 64 -4.99 -10.55 8.74
C SER A 64 -5.77 -9.22 8.65
N GLY A 65 -6.80 -9.19 7.81
CA GLY A 65 -7.56 -7.96 7.53
C GLY A 65 -7.04 -7.15 6.34
N SER A 66 -6.06 -7.65 5.58
CA SER A 66 -5.72 -7.07 4.26
C SER A 66 -6.97 -7.06 3.37
N GLN A 67 -7.29 -5.90 2.80
CA GLN A 67 -8.45 -5.68 1.94
C GLN A 67 -8.00 -5.47 0.49
N MET A 68 -8.95 -5.61 -0.43
CA MET A 68 -8.67 -5.52 -1.86
C MET A 68 -8.08 -4.16 -2.27
N MET A 69 -8.54 -3.06 -1.65
CA MET A 69 -8.02 -1.72 -1.90
C MET A 69 -6.49 -1.59 -1.73
N GLY A 70 -5.89 -2.28 -0.75
CA GLY A 70 -4.44 -2.28 -0.57
C GLY A 70 -3.70 -3.11 -1.62
N ARG A 71 -4.33 -4.19 -2.11
CA ARG A 71 -3.79 -5.01 -3.20
C ARG A 71 -3.84 -4.28 -4.53
N HIS A 72 -4.90 -3.51 -4.79
CA HIS A 72 -4.95 -2.62 -5.95
C HIS A 72 -3.89 -1.54 -5.86
N LEU A 73 -3.68 -0.93 -4.68
CA LEU A 73 -2.62 0.04 -4.47
C LEU A 73 -1.22 -0.55 -4.75
N LEU A 74 -1.00 -1.82 -4.44
CA LEU A 74 0.25 -2.50 -4.75
C LEU A 74 0.45 -2.63 -6.27
N GLY A 75 -0.61 -3.03 -6.98
CA GLY A 75 -0.65 -2.96 -8.44
C GLY A 75 -0.35 -1.55 -8.95
N TYR A 76 -0.93 -0.52 -8.31
CA TYR A 76 -0.73 0.89 -8.67
C TYR A 76 0.74 1.25 -8.62
N CYS A 77 1.44 0.86 -7.56
CA CYS A 77 2.85 1.15 -7.43
C CYS A 77 3.71 0.46 -8.48
N HIS A 78 3.47 -0.82 -8.79
CA HIS A 78 4.29 -1.55 -9.77
C HIS A 78 4.20 -0.93 -11.16
N LEU A 79 3.00 -0.59 -11.60
CA LEU A 79 2.78 -0.07 -12.94
C LEU A 79 3.23 1.39 -13.09
N ASN A 80 3.14 2.18 -12.02
CA ASN A 80 3.75 3.52 -11.98
C ASN A 80 5.29 3.42 -12.07
N LEU A 81 5.94 2.43 -11.42
CA LEU A 81 7.39 2.21 -11.56
C LEU A 81 7.80 1.79 -12.97
N GLU A 82 6.97 1.00 -13.64
CA GLU A 82 7.22 0.54 -15.02
C GLU A 82 6.84 1.60 -16.09
N GLY A 83 6.36 2.77 -15.68
CA GLY A 83 6.03 3.88 -16.57
C GLY A 83 4.69 3.74 -17.30
N PHE A 84 3.85 2.81 -16.89
CA PHE A 84 2.49 2.65 -17.40
C PHE A 84 1.56 3.52 -16.56
N HIS A 85 1.56 4.84 -16.69
CA HIS A 85 0.80 5.69 -15.76
C HIS A 85 -0.72 5.76 -16.04
N ASP A 86 -1.14 5.75 -17.31
CA ASP A 86 -2.46 6.32 -17.64
C ASP A 86 -3.56 5.30 -17.99
N ASP A 87 -3.25 4.17 -18.62
CA ASP A 87 -4.30 3.32 -19.22
C ASP A 87 -4.86 2.23 -18.29
N TRP A 88 -4.00 1.64 -17.48
CA TRP A 88 -4.36 0.44 -16.73
C TRP A 88 -5.04 0.80 -15.40
N GLN A 89 -4.77 1.99 -14.83
CA GLN A 89 -5.41 2.45 -13.60
C GLN A 89 -6.92 2.51 -13.79
N LEU A 90 -7.35 3.09 -14.92
CA LEU A 90 -8.75 3.10 -15.34
C LEU A 90 -9.32 1.69 -15.52
N VAL A 91 -8.55 0.75 -16.11
CA VAL A 91 -8.98 -0.64 -16.29
C VAL A 91 -9.20 -1.35 -14.96
N VAL A 92 -8.32 -1.15 -13.98
CA VAL A 92 -8.46 -1.75 -12.65
C VAL A 92 -9.64 -1.12 -11.90
N GLU A 93 -9.76 0.21 -11.91
CA GLU A 93 -10.93 0.90 -11.32
C GLU A 93 -12.25 0.39 -11.91
N LEU A 94 -12.35 0.27 -13.24
CA LEU A 94 -13.52 -0.30 -13.92
C LEU A 94 -13.77 -1.76 -13.56
N THR A 95 -12.71 -2.56 -13.38
CA THR A 95 -12.84 -3.98 -13.01
C THR A 95 -13.37 -4.13 -11.58
N ILE A 96 -12.91 -3.28 -10.66
CA ILE A 96 -13.39 -3.24 -9.28
C ILE A 96 -14.87 -2.85 -9.26
N GLU A 97 -15.24 -1.79 -9.96
CA GLU A 97 -16.61 -1.31 -10.05
C GLU A 97 -17.55 -2.40 -10.61
N GLN A 98 -17.12 -3.14 -11.64
CA GLN A 98 -17.89 -4.26 -12.18
C GLN A 98 -18.09 -5.40 -11.16
N LEU A 99 -17.06 -5.71 -10.37
CA LEU A 99 -17.13 -6.76 -9.35
C LEU A 99 -18.05 -6.35 -8.19
N GLU A 100 -17.99 -5.10 -7.75
CA GLU A 100 -18.88 -4.55 -6.72
C GLU A 100 -20.32 -4.51 -7.20
N HIS A 101 -20.58 -4.01 -8.42
CA HIS A 101 -21.92 -4.02 -9.01
C HIS A 101 -22.49 -5.43 -9.14
N LYS A 102 -21.67 -6.42 -9.49
CA LYS A 102 -22.08 -7.83 -9.58
C LYS A 102 -22.42 -8.43 -8.21
N ALA A 103 -21.71 -8.03 -7.16
CA ALA A 103 -22.00 -8.46 -5.79
C ALA A 103 -23.27 -7.82 -5.21
N MET A 104 -23.64 -6.61 -5.65
CA MET A 104 -24.88 -5.93 -5.23
C MET A 104 -26.13 -6.42 -5.95
N THR A 105 -25.97 -7.07 -7.10
CA THR A 105 -27.07 -7.55 -7.96
C THR A 105 -27.28 -9.08 -7.86
N SER A 106 -26.47 -9.77 -7.06
CA SER A 106 -26.61 -11.20 -6.72
C SER A 106 -27.22 -11.37 -5.33
#